data_AF-A2ETD6-F1
#
_entry.id   AF-A2ETD6-F1
#
_cell.length_a   1.000
_cell.length_b   1.000
_cell.length_c   1.000
_cell.angle_alpha   90.00
_cell.angle_beta   90.00
_cell.angle_gamma   90.00
#
_symmetry.space_group_name_H-M   'P 1'
#
loop_
_entity.id
_entity.type
_entity.pdbx_description
1 polymer ?
#
loop_
_entity_poly.entity_id
_entity_poly.type
_entity_poly.pdbx_seq_one_letter_code
_entity_poly.pdbx_strand_id
1 'polypeptide(L)' 'MSGSEETVEVLISHGANINEKNDDGKTALRCAMYYNKKETAEVLILHGAKE' A
#
# COMPACT_ATOMS: atom_id res chain seq x y z
N MET A 1 -12.58 -9.80 2.58
CA MET A 1 -11.57 -9.55 1.54
C MET A 1 -12.18 -8.69 0.46
N SER A 2 -11.80 -7.42 0.43
CA SER A 2 -12.06 -6.57 -0.73
C SER A 2 -10.95 -6.76 -1.77
N GLY A 3 -11.19 -6.38 -3.03
CA GLY A 3 -10.18 -6.54 -4.09
C GLY A 3 -8.85 -5.81 -3.80
N SER A 4 -8.88 -4.76 -2.97
CA SER A 4 -7.68 -4.02 -2.55
C SER A 4 -6.80 -4.85 -1.59
N GLU A 5 -7.44 -5.60 -0.69
CA GLU A 5 -6.77 -6.45 0.31
C GLU A 5 -6.06 -7.63 -0.36
N GLU A 6 -6.78 -8.35 -1.23
CA GLU A 6 -6.24 -9.49 -1.98
C GLU A 6 -5.04 -9.08 -2.86
N THR A 7 -5.13 -7.91 -3.50
CA THR A 7 -4.03 -7.40 -4.33
C THR A 7 -2.77 -7.12 -3.49
N VAL A 8 -2.92 -6.52 -2.30
CA VAL A 8 -1.78 -6.22 -1.43
C VAL A 8 -1.15 -7.50 -0.90
N GLU A 9 -1.94 -8.50 -0.50
CA GLU A 9 -1.43 -9.80 -0.04
C GLU A 9 -0.66 -10.54 -1.14
N VAL A 10 -1.20 -10.58 -2.37
CA VAL A 10 -0.53 -11.20 -3.50
C VAL A 10 0.80 -10.50 -3.78
N LEU A 11 0.86 -9.17 -3.75
CA LEU A 11 2.10 -8.44 -3.99
C LEU A 11 3.15 -8.71 -2.90
N ILE A 12 2.76 -8.69 -1.62
CA ILE A 12 3.69 -8.94 -0.51
C ILE A 12 4.20 -10.38 -0.53
N SER A 13 3.33 -11.36 -0.82
CA SER A 13 3.74 -12.77 -0.96
C SER A 13 4.72 -13.00 -2.10
N HIS A 14 4.70 -12.16 -3.14
CA HIS A 14 5.68 -12.17 -4.23
C HIS A 14 6.94 -11.33 -3.91
N GLY A 15 7.09 -10.84 -2.68
CA GLY A 15 8.27 -10.11 -2.22
C GLY A 15 8.28 -8.62 -2.53
N ALA A 16 7.13 -8.03 -2.90
CA ALA A 16 7.03 -6.59 -3.05
C ALA A 16 7.31 -5.88 -1.72
N ASN A 17 8.12 -4.81 -1.76
CA ASN A 17 8.39 -4.01 -0.59
C ASN A 17 7.28 -2.96 -0.39
N ILE A 18 6.48 -3.13 0.66
CA ILE A 18 5.35 -2.24 0.97
C ILE A 18 5.76 -0.77 1.23
N ASN A 19 7.03 -0.54 1.57
CA ASN A 19 7.59 0.78 1.84
C ASN A 19 8.48 1.30 0.70
N GLU A 20 8.46 0.63 -0.45
CA GLU A 20 9.18 1.11 -1.63
C GLU A 20 8.67 2.48 -2.05
N LYS A 21 9.61 3.32 -2.50
CA LYS A 21 9.33 4.67 -2.94
C LYS A 21 9.38 4.70 -4.46
N ASN A 22 8.41 5.38 -5.08
CA ASN A 22 8.47 5.69 -6.50
C ASN A 22 9.56 6.75 -6.79
N ASP A 23 9.70 7.14 -8.06
CA ASP A 23 10.66 8.16 -8.50
C ASP A 23 10.46 9.54 -7.83
N ASP A 24 9.25 9.83 -7.34
CA ASP A 24 8.93 11.04 -6.56
C ASP A 24 9.27 10.90 -5.06
N GLY A 25 9.80 9.76 -4.62
CA GLY A 25 10.07 9.49 -3.21
C GLY A 25 8.83 9.15 -2.38
N LYS A 26 7.69 8.84 -2.99
CA LYS A 26 6.42 8.55 -2.31
C LYS A 26 6.19 7.04 -2.16
N THR A 27 5.73 6.62 -0.99
CA THR A 27 5.28 5.25 -0.74
C THR A 27 3.86 5.02 -1.24
N ALA A 28 3.45 3.76 -1.37
CA ALA A 28 2.07 3.39 -1.70
C ALA A 28 1.05 4.03 -0.73
N LEU A 29 1.39 4.10 0.56
CA LEU A 29 0.56 4.73 1.59
C LEU A 29 0.38 6.23 1.33
N ARG A 30 1.47 6.94 0.99
CA ARG A 30 1.41 8.38 0.68
C ARG A 30 0.53 8.67 -0.53
N CYS A 31 0.61 7.82 -1.56
CA CYS A 31 -0.27 7.90 -2.73
C CYS A 31 -1.74 7.66 -2.34
N ALA A 32 -2.03 6.62 -1.55
CA ALA A 32 -3.39 6.32 -1.10
C ALA A 32 -4.01 7.49 -0.32
N MET A 33 -3.24 8.11 0.57
CA MET A 33 -3.67 9.31 1.31
C MET A 33 -3.92 10.50 0.38
N TYR A 34 -3.02 10.77 -0.57
CA TYR A 34 -3.14 11.89 -1.51
C TYR A 34 -4.41 11.79 -2.37
N TYR A 35 -4.77 10.59 -2.80
CA TYR A 35 -5.97 10.33 -3.59
C TYR A 35 -7.22 9.99 -2.74
N ASN A 36 -7.16 10.20 -1.43
CA ASN A 36 -8.24 9.92 -0.47
C ASN A 36 -8.80 8.48 -0.56
N LYS A 37 -7.92 7.50 -0.83
CA LYS A 37 -8.23 6.07 -0.92
C LYS A 37 -8.16 5.43 0.47
N LYS A 38 -9.14 5.74 1.31
CA LYS A 38 -9.18 5.32 2.73
C LYS A 38 -9.00 3.80 2.90
N GLU A 39 -9.77 3.00 2.17
CA GLU A 39 -9.72 1.54 2.28
C GLU A 39 -8.34 0.98 1.90
N THR A 40 -7.74 1.48 0.81
CA THR A 40 -6.38 1.10 0.40
C THR A 40 -5.34 1.52 1.44
N ALA A 41 -5.49 2.71 2.03
CA ALA A 41 -4.59 3.16 3.10
C ALA A 41 -4.71 2.27 4.35
N GLU A 42 -5.92 1.87 4.74
CA GLU A 42 -6.15 0.96 5.86
C GLU A 42 -5.51 -0.41 5.63
N VAL A 43 -5.68 -1.00 4.45
CA VAL A 43 -5.03 -2.26 4.06
C VAL A 43 -3.50 -2.12 4.14
N LEU A 44 -2.94 -1.06 3.55
CA LEU A 44 -1.49 -0.83 3.57
C LEU A 44 -0.95 -0.69 5.00
N ILE A 45 -1.65 0.04 5.88
CA ILE A 45 -1.29 0.19 7.29
C ILE A 45 -1.35 -1.16 8.02
N LEU A 46 -2.39 -1.95 7.77
CA LEU A 46 -2.56 -3.28 8.36
C LEU A 46 -1.37 -4.20 8.02
N HIS A 47 -0.85 -4.09 6.80
CA HIS A 47 0.32 -4.82 6.34
C HIS A 47 1.67 -4.14 6.66
N GLY A 48 1.68 -3.09 7.48
CA GLY A 48 2.89 -2.47 8.02
C GLY A 48 3.53 -1.40 7.14
N ALA A 49 2.77 -0.77 6.24
CA ALA A 49 3.22 0.40 5.49
C ALA A 49 3.50 1.58 6.42
N LYS A 50 4.57 2.31 6.13
CA LYS A 50 5.09 3.45 6.90
C LYS A 50 5.30 4.66 6.00
N GLU A 51 5.43 5.82 6.63
CA GLU A 51 5.80 7.08 5.97
C GLU A 51 7.29 7.15 5.61
#